data_AF-B0M2C9-F1
#
_entry.id   AF-B0M2C9-F1
#
_cell.length_a   1.000
_cell.length_b   1.000
_cell.length_c   1.000
_cell.angle_alpha   90.00
_cell.angle_beta   90.00
_cell.angle_gamma   90.00
#
_symmetry.space_group_name_H-M   'P 1'
#
loop_
_entity.id
_entity.type
_entity.pdbx_description
1 polymer ?
#
loop_
_entity_poly.entity_id
_entity_poly.type
_entity_poly.pdbx_seq_one_letter_code
_entity_poly.pdbx_strand_id
1 'polypeptide(L)'
;MLDRRTLYCILLHLFCGKVLANSAVFNPCASRTEMTENEAHQVMENWPDPPVDRAYKCLLTCVLLELGLIDDRGNVQIDKYMKSGVVDWQYVAFELVTCRIEFSDEKDLCELSYGLFNCFRVVKLATERNSSVSNAK
;
A
#
# COMPACT_ATOMS: atom_id res chain seq x y z
N MET A 1 22.91 6.54 40.94
CA MET A 1 23.63 7.27 39.88
C MET A 1 23.56 6.42 38.62
N LEU A 2 23.01 6.96 37.53
CA LEU A 2 22.92 6.22 36.26
C LEU A 2 24.33 6.18 35.63
N ASP A 3 24.84 4.99 35.34
CA ASP A 3 26.18 4.80 34.80
C ASP A 3 26.30 5.42 33.39
N ARG A 4 27.49 5.95 33.08
CA ARG A 4 27.82 6.61 31.80
C ARG A 4 27.55 5.69 30.62
N ARG A 5 27.81 4.38 30.76
CA ARG A 5 27.47 3.37 29.72
C ARG A 5 25.96 3.24 29.51
N THR A 6 25.18 3.24 30.58
CA THR A 6 23.71 3.17 30.50
C THR A 6 23.14 4.40 29.80
N LEU A 7 23.69 5.59 30.07
CA LEU A 7 23.32 6.83 29.35
C LEU A 7 23.66 6.75 27.85
N TYR A 8 24.83 6.23 27.48
CA TYR A 8 25.19 6.04 26.07
C TYR A 8 24.29 5.03 25.36
N CYS A 9 23.93 3.91 26.01
CA CYS A 9 23.02 2.92 25.45
C CYS A 9 21.59 3.49 25.27
N ILE A 10 21.10 4.26 26.25
CA ILE A 10 19.78 4.91 26.16
C ILE A 10 19.77 5.95 25.05
N LEU A 11 20.83 6.77 24.91
CA LEU A 11 20.96 7.74 23.84
C LEU A 11 21.07 7.06 22.46
N LEU A 12 21.86 5.99 22.33
CA LEU A 12 21.95 5.21 21.10
C LEU A 12 20.59 4.58 20.73
N HIS A 13 19.85 4.03 21.67
CA HIS A 13 18.52 3.48 21.42
C HIS A 13 17.51 4.56 21.02
N LEU A 14 17.52 5.72 21.68
CA LEU A 14 16.62 6.84 21.36
C LEU A 14 16.94 7.46 20.00
N PHE A 15 18.22 7.70 19.68
CA PHE A 15 18.62 8.29 18.40
C PHE A 15 18.50 7.30 17.24
N CYS A 16 18.89 6.03 17.40
CA CYS A 16 18.79 5.05 16.33
C CYS A 16 17.33 4.64 16.05
N GLY A 17 16.50 4.48 17.09
CA GLY A 17 15.09 4.13 16.94
C GLY A 17 14.25 5.23 16.27
N LYS A 18 14.53 6.50 16.56
CA LYS A 18 13.82 7.65 15.96
C LYS A 18 14.21 7.86 14.49
N VAL A 19 15.47 7.63 14.13
CA VAL A 19 15.96 7.82 12.74
C VAL A 19 15.45 6.72 11.81
N LEU A 20 15.29 5.48 12.31
CA LEU A 20 14.73 4.37 11.53
C LEU A 20 13.23 4.54 11.28
N ALA A 21 12.45 4.95 12.29
CA ALA A 21 10.99 5.08 12.19
C ALA A 21 10.50 6.11 11.15
N ASN A 22 11.31 7.14 10.86
CA ASN A 22 10.99 8.18 9.87
C ASN A 22 11.57 7.92 8.47
N SER A 23 12.20 6.77 8.24
CA SER A 23 12.64 6.42 6.89
C SER A 23 11.46 5.94 6.04
N ALA A 24 11.51 6.16 4.74
CA ALA A 24 10.49 5.69 3.79
C ALA A 24 10.31 4.15 3.78
N VAL A 25 11.20 3.42 4.45
CA VAL A 25 11.10 1.96 4.67
C VAL A 25 10.06 1.64 5.75
N PHE A 26 9.92 2.49 6.77
CA PHE A 26 9.04 2.24 7.93
C PHE A 26 7.85 3.20 8.00
N ASN A 27 7.93 4.36 7.35
CA ASN A 27 6.81 5.28 7.20
C ASN A 27 6.82 5.85 5.77
N PRO A 28 6.05 5.26 4.83
CA PRO A 28 6.00 5.69 3.44
C PRO A 28 5.48 7.12 3.26
N CYS A 29 4.83 7.71 4.28
CA CYS A 29 4.31 9.07 4.28
C CYS A 29 5.20 10.10 4.98
N ALA A 30 6.31 9.70 5.62
CA ALA A 30 7.09 10.57 6.52
C ALA A 30 7.62 11.86 5.89
N SER A 31 7.78 11.90 4.57
CA SER A 31 8.34 13.04 3.83
C SER A 31 7.29 13.94 3.17
N ARG A 32 5.99 13.70 3.41
CA ARG A 32 4.92 14.37 2.68
C ARG A 32 3.95 15.13 3.57
N THR A 33 3.42 16.22 3.01
CA THR A 33 2.22 16.89 3.48
C THR A 33 1.02 16.04 3.10
N GLU A 34 0.02 15.94 3.98
CA GLU A 34 -1.24 15.24 3.69
C GLU A 34 -1.84 15.71 2.36
N MET A 35 -2.17 14.77 1.49
CA MET A 35 -2.85 15.03 0.23
C MET A 35 -4.36 15.18 0.46
N THR A 36 -5.02 16.00 -0.35
CA THR A 36 -6.48 16.06 -0.32
C THR A 36 -7.07 14.77 -0.90
N GLU A 37 -8.26 14.38 -0.46
CA GLU A 37 -8.96 13.19 -0.98
C GLU A 37 -9.09 13.23 -2.51
N ASN A 38 -9.36 14.41 -3.09
CA ASN A 38 -9.43 14.58 -4.55
C ASN A 38 -8.10 14.34 -5.26
N GLU A 39 -6.99 14.83 -4.72
CA GLU A 39 -5.66 14.57 -5.28
C GLU A 39 -5.32 13.08 -5.22
N ALA A 40 -5.69 12.42 -4.11
CA ALA A 40 -5.50 10.99 -3.94
C ALA A 40 -6.30 10.20 -4.98
N HIS A 41 -7.57 10.56 -5.21
CA HIS A 41 -8.37 9.97 -6.27
C HIS A 41 -7.77 10.16 -7.68
N GLN A 42 -7.22 11.34 -7.99
CA GLN A 42 -6.56 11.57 -9.28
C GLN A 42 -5.33 10.67 -9.48
N VAL A 43 -4.58 10.38 -8.42
CA VAL A 43 -3.47 9.40 -8.48
C VAL A 43 -4.00 7.99 -8.73
N MET A 44 -5.12 7.61 -8.12
CA MET A 44 -5.75 6.30 -8.36
C MET A 44 -6.25 6.14 -9.80
N GLU A 45 -6.81 7.19 -10.39
CA GLU A 45 -7.26 7.19 -11.79
C GLU A 45 -6.08 7.08 -12.78
N ASN A 46 -4.94 7.69 -12.44
CA ASN A 46 -3.73 7.71 -13.26
C ASN A 46 -2.63 6.79 -12.70
N TRP A 47 -3.03 5.63 -12.19
CA TRP A 47 -2.10 4.69 -11.57
C TRP A 47 -1.05 4.19 -12.57
N PRO A 48 0.25 4.29 -12.25
CA PRO A 48 1.33 4.04 -13.21
C PRO A 48 1.42 2.56 -13.60
N ASP A 49 1.79 2.31 -14.85
CA ASP A 49 2.13 0.97 -15.30
C ASP A 49 3.60 0.64 -14.97
N PRO A 50 3.94 -0.63 -14.69
CA PRO A 50 5.33 -1.06 -14.51
C PRO A 50 6.21 -0.79 -15.75
N PRO A 51 7.53 -0.55 -15.58
CA PRO A 51 8.29 -0.57 -14.33
C PRO A 51 8.22 0.76 -13.57
N VAL A 52 8.20 0.67 -12.24
CA VAL A 52 8.16 1.81 -11.33
C VAL A 52 9.26 1.64 -10.28
N ASP A 53 9.98 2.71 -9.95
CA ASP A 53 11.02 2.66 -8.91
C ASP A 53 10.42 2.55 -7.50
N ARG A 54 11.21 2.03 -6.56
CA ARG A 54 10.77 1.80 -5.18
C ARG A 54 10.31 3.09 -4.48
N ALA A 55 10.93 4.24 -4.76
CA ALA A 55 10.55 5.49 -4.11
C ALA A 55 9.15 5.94 -4.55
N TYR A 56 8.81 5.76 -5.83
CA TYR A 56 7.48 6.04 -6.33
C TYR A 56 6.46 5.02 -5.83
N LYS A 57 6.83 3.73 -5.67
CA LYS A 57 5.95 2.75 -4.99
C LYS A 57 5.61 3.16 -3.55
N CYS A 58 6.58 3.69 -2.81
CA CYS A 58 6.32 4.22 -1.47
C CYS A 58 5.38 5.43 -1.49
N LEU A 59 5.50 6.30 -2.49
CA LEU A 59 4.55 7.39 -2.69
C LEU A 59 3.13 6.87 -2.90
N LEU A 60 2.96 5.90 -3.79
CA LEU A 60 1.65 5.29 -4.06
C LEU A 60 1.09 4.59 -2.82
N THR A 61 1.95 3.95 -2.03
CA THR A 61 1.57 3.35 -0.75
C THR A 61 1.05 4.38 0.24
N CYS A 62 1.63 5.58 0.26
CA CYS A 62 1.11 6.66 1.08
C CYS A 62 -0.30 7.08 0.66
N VAL A 63 -0.56 7.18 -0.65
CA VAL A 63 -1.91 7.47 -1.17
C VAL A 63 -2.92 6.40 -0.74
N LEU A 64 -2.54 5.12 -0.78
CA LEU A 64 -3.40 4.03 -0.31
C LEU A 64 -3.70 4.12 1.20
N LEU A 65 -2.72 4.55 2.01
CA LEU A 65 -2.91 4.78 3.45
C LEU A 65 -3.84 5.97 3.73
N GLU A 66 -3.65 7.09 3.04
CA GLU A 66 -4.48 8.30 3.18
C GLU A 66 -5.94 8.04 2.80
N LEU A 67 -6.18 7.26 1.75
CA LEU A 67 -7.53 6.81 1.36
C LEU A 67 -8.10 5.72 2.30
N GLY A 68 -7.32 5.23 3.26
CA GLY A 68 -7.68 4.15 4.16
C GLY A 68 -7.95 2.82 3.45
N LEU A 69 -7.37 2.64 2.25
CA LEU A 69 -7.48 1.42 1.46
C LEU A 69 -6.62 0.29 2.02
N ILE A 70 -5.52 0.64 2.69
CA ILE A 70 -4.69 -0.28 3.46
C ILE A 70 -4.46 0.26 4.88
N ASP A 71 -4.14 -0.62 5.82
CA ASP A 71 -3.66 -0.23 7.15
C ASP A 71 -2.13 -0.05 7.19
N ASP A 72 -1.61 0.33 8.36
CA ASP A 72 -0.17 0.53 8.63
C ASP A 72 0.70 -0.73 8.44
N ARG A 73 0.07 -1.90 8.26
CA ARG A 73 0.72 -3.19 7.98
C ARG A 73 0.51 -3.65 6.55
N GLY A 74 -0.14 -2.84 5.70
CA GLY A 74 -0.45 -3.20 4.31
C GLY A 74 -1.63 -4.17 4.19
N ASN A 75 -2.43 -4.36 5.25
CA ASN A 75 -3.66 -5.14 5.12
C ASN A 75 -4.71 -4.33 4.38
N VAL A 76 -5.30 -4.94 3.37
CA VAL A 76 -6.36 -4.36 2.55
C VAL A 76 -7.64 -4.20 3.35
N GLN A 77 -8.16 -2.98 3.39
CA GLN A 77 -9.44 -2.63 4.01
C GLN A 77 -10.55 -2.79 2.97
N ILE A 78 -11.07 -4.01 2.86
CA ILE A 78 -12.05 -4.41 1.85
C ILE A 78 -13.29 -3.50 1.86
N ASP A 79 -13.78 -3.11 3.03
CA ASP A 79 -14.97 -2.25 3.15
C ASP A 79 -14.75 -0.85 2.53
N LYS A 80 -13.51 -0.36 2.56
CA LYS A 80 -13.12 0.95 2.01
C LYS A 80 -12.91 0.87 0.50
N TYR A 81 -12.31 -0.21 0.01
CA TYR A 81 -12.22 -0.49 -1.42
C TYR A 81 -13.58 -0.59 -2.11
N MET A 82 -14.58 -1.17 -1.44
CA MET A 82 -15.94 -1.24 -2.00
C MET A 82 -16.60 0.14 -2.06
N LYS A 83 -16.36 1.00 -1.06
CA LYS A 83 -16.94 2.35 -1.00
C LYS A 83 -16.27 3.33 -1.98
N SER A 84 -15.00 3.12 -2.32
CA SER A 84 -14.29 3.97 -3.28
C SER A 84 -14.69 3.70 -4.74
N GLY A 85 -15.48 2.65 -5.01
CA GLY A 85 -15.91 2.28 -6.37
C GLY A 85 -14.79 1.71 -7.24
N VAL A 86 -13.61 1.46 -6.66
CA VAL A 86 -12.44 0.98 -7.39
C VAL A 86 -12.58 -0.51 -7.74
N VAL A 87 -13.29 -1.33 -6.95
CA VAL A 87 -13.48 -2.79 -7.19
C VAL A 87 -14.87 -3.28 -6.74
N ASP A 88 -15.50 -4.19 -7.50
CA ASP A 88 -16.82 -4.79 -7.21
C ASP A 88 -16.72 -6.05 -6.30
N TRP A 89 -17.70 -6.22 -5.40
CA TRP A 89 -17.75 -7.11 -4.22
C TRP A 89 -17.42 -8.58 -4.53
N GLN A 90 -17.85 -9.06 -5.71
CA GLN A 90 -17.77 -10.46 -6.07
C GLN A 90 -16.33 -10.89 -6.41
N TYR A 91 -15.47 -9.93 -6.74
CA TYR A 91 -14.08 -10.13 -7.16
C TYR A 91 -13.11 -9.93 -6.00
N VAL A 92 -13.55 -9.26 -4.93
CA VAL A 92 -12.76 -8.99 -3.74
C VAL A 92 -12.57 -10.25 -2.88
N ALA A 93 -13.53 -11.18 -2.77
CA ALA A 93 -13.37 -12.26 -1.80
C ALA A 93 -12.41 -13.40 -2.23
N PHE A 94 -12.46 -13.83 -3.50
CA PHE A 94 -11.71 -15.01 -3.96
C PHE A 94 -10.33 -14.67 -4.53
N GLU A 95 -10.25 -13.61 -5.33
CA GLU A 95 -9.01 -13.25 -6.04
C GLU A 95 -8.03 -12.45 -5.17
N LEU A 96 -8.51 -11.78 -4.11
CA LEU A 96 -7.65 -11.20 -3.08
C LEU A 96 -6.77 -12.25 -2.39
N VAL A 97 -7.25 -13.50 -2.28
CA VAL A 97 -6.50 -14.58 -1.62
C VAL A 97 -5.26 -14.93 -2.45
N THR A 98 -5.41 -15.09 -3.77
CA THR A 98 -4.29 -15.41 -4.67
C THR A 98 -3.20 -14.35 -4.62
N CYS A 99 -3.58 -13.08 -4.79
CA CYS A 99 -2.65 -11.97 -4.71
C CYS A 99 -1.99 -11.87 -3.32
N ARG A 100 -2.74 -12.10 -2.24
CA ARG A 100 -2.17 -12.07 -0.88
C ARG A 100 -1.17 -13.21 -0.64
N ILE A 101 -1.40 -14.38 -1.23
CA ILE A 101 -0.45 -15.50 -1.19
C ILE A 101 0.82 -15.14 -1.95
N GLU A 102 0.69 -14.56 -3.15
CA GLU A 102 1.83 -14.15 -3.99
C GLU A 102 2.79 -13.20 -3.25
N PHE A 103 2.25 -12.26 -2.49
CA PHE A 103 3.04 -11.27 -1.74
C PHE A 103 3.20 -11.60 -0.24
N SER A 104 2.89 -12.84 0.19
CA SER A 104 2.88 -13.20 1.62
C SER A 104 4.23 -13.09 2.32
N ASP A 105 5.33 -13.23 1.58
CA ASP A 105 6.70 -13.15 2.09
C ASP A 105 7.33 -11.75 1.94
N GLU A 106 6.63 -10.80 1.31
CA GLU A 106 7.14 -9.43 1.11
C GLU A 106 7.08 -8.63 2.42
N LYS A 107 8.22 -8.06 2.80
CA LYS A 107 8.40 -7.32 4.06
C LYS A 107 8.47 -5.81 3.84
N ASP A 108 8.80 -5.39 2.63
CA ASP A 108 8.81 -4.00 2.24
C ASP A 108 7.37 -3.55 1.99
N LEU A 109 6.85 -2.70 2.88
CA LEU A 109 5.48 -2.23 2.80
C LEU A 109 5.17 -1.56 1.46
N CYS A 110 6.16 -0.90 0.84
CA CYS A 110 5.98 -0.24 -0.45
C CYS A 110 5.85 -1.25 -1.60
N GLU A 111 6.67 -2.31 -1.58
CA GLU A 111 6.59 -3.40 -2.57
C GLU A 111 5.32 -4.22 -2.37
N LEU A 112 4.98 -4.56 -1.12
CA LEU A 112 3.78 -5.29 -0.75
C LEU A 112 2.52 -4.56 -1.24
N SER A 113 2.38 -3.28 -0.89
CA SER A 113 1.17 -2.50 -1.19
C SER A 113 1.02 -2.27 -2.69
N TYR A 114 2.10 -1.92 -3.38
CA TYR A 114 2.11 -1.75 -4.83
C TYR A 114 1.80 -3.07 -5.57
N GLY A 115 2.42 -4.17 -5.13
CA GLY A 115 2.23 -5.50 -5.69
C GLY A 115 0.79 -5.99 -5.55
N LEU A 116 0.25 -5.93 -4.33
CA LEU A 116 -1.15 -6.26 -4.05
C LEU A 116 -2.10 -5.44 -4.92
N PHE A 117 -1.92 -4.10 -4.96
CA PHE A 117 -2.78 -3.23 -5.75
C PHE A 117 -2.78 -3.58 -7.24
N ASN A 118 -1.59 -3.79 -7.82
CA ASN A 118 -1.46 -4.14 -9.22
C ASN A 118 -2.04 -5.51 -9.53
N CYS A 119 -1.85 -6.49 -8.65
CA CYS A 119 -2.47 -7.80 -8.79
C CYS A 119 -4.00 -7.68 -8.81
N PHE A 120 -4.59 -6.89 -7.91
CA PHE A 120 -6.04 -6.63 -7.91
C PHE A 120 -6.51 -5.95 -9.19
N ARG A 121 -5.75 -4.98 -9.70
CA ARG A 121 -6.07 -4.28 -10.97
C ARG A 121 -6.04 -5.23 -12.16
N VAL A 122 -5.04 -6.12 -12.23
CA VAL A 122 -4.94 -7.14 -13.30
C VAL A 122 -6.14 -8.08 -13.26
N VAL A 123 -6.49 -8.58 -12.07
CA VAL A 123 -7.67 -9.44 -11.86
C VAL A 123 -8.93 -8.71 -12.31
N LYS A 124 -9.16 -7.47 -11.83
CA LYS A 124 -10.33 -6.67 -12.19
C LYS A 124 -10.47 -6.55 -13.70
N LEU A 125 -9.40 -6.14 -14.39
CA LEU A 125 -9.40 -5.94 -15.85
C LEU A 125 -9.63 -7.26 -16.62
N ALA A 126 -9.04 -8.37 -16.16
CA ALA A 126 -9.28 -9.67 -16.77
C ALA A 126 -10.76 -10.08 -16.66
N THR A 127 -11.39 -9.80 -15.53
CA THR A 127 -12.78 -10.16 -15.31
C THR A 127 -13.77 -9.26 -16.04
N GLU A 128 -13.52 -7.95 -16.11
CA GLU A 128 -14.33 -7.02 -16.92
C GLU A 128 -14.30 -7.42 -18.41
N ARG A 129 -13.13 -7.85 -18.91
CA ARG A 129 -12.99 -8.39 -20.26
C ARG A 129 -13.81 -9.67 -20.45
N ASN A 130 -13.73 -10.61 -19.51
CA ASN A 130 -14.49 -11.86 -19.61
C ASN A 130 -16.00 -11.64 -19.52
N SER A 131 -16.45 -10.71 -18.68
CA SER A 131 -17.86 -10.34 -18.50
C SER A 131 -18.43 -9.69 -19.77
N SER A 132 -17.70 -8.77 -20.39
CA SER A 132 -18.08 -8.16 -21.67
C SER A 132 -18.13 -9.16 -22.82
N VAL A 133 -17.22 -10.13 -22.87
CA VAL A 133 -17.27 -11.25 -23.83
C VAL A 133 -18.47 -12.16 -23.58
N SER A 134 -18.82 -12.42 -22.32
CA SER A 134 -19.97 -13.27 -21.97
C SER A 134 -21.32 -12.60 -22.24
N ASN A 135 -21.43 -11.27 -22.11
CA ASN A 135 -22.64 -10.51 -22.41
C ASN A 135 -22.79 -10.16 -23.91
N ALA A 136 -21.76 -10.38 -24.72
CA ALA A 136 -21.79 -10.17 -26.17
C ALA A 136 -22.15 -11.44 -26.96
N LYS A 137 -22.48 -12.54 -26.28
CA LYS A 137 -22.84 -13.84 -26.86
C LYS A 137 -24.26 -14.24 -26.48
#